data_AF-A0A850Q410-F1
#
_entry.id   AF-A0A850Q410-F1
#
_cell.length_a   1.000
_cell.length_b   1.000
_cell.length_c   1.000
_cell.angle_alpha   90.00
_cell.angle_beta   90.00
_cell.angle_gamma   90.00
#
_symmetry.space_group_name_H-M   'P 1'
#
loop_
_entity.id
_entity.type
_entity.pdbx_description
1 polymer ?
#
loop_
_entity_poly.entity_id
_entity_poly.type
_entity_poly.pdbx_seq_one_letter_code
_entity_poly.pdbx_strand_id
1 'polypeptide(L)' 'MLFVIGFMIFGGAIGGLLASRRKGATSDIIHYIATYAVIFAILGLLVQVILLRNMG' A
#
# COMPACT_ATOMS: atom_id res chain seq x y z
N MET A 1 10.02 10.45 2.47
CA MET A 1 9.22 9.40 3.14
C MET A 1 7.70 9.59 3.02
N LEU A 2 7.19 10.80 2.77
CA LEU A 2 5.75 11.07 2.70
C LEU A 2 5.01 10.17 1.69
N PHE A 3 5.53 10.01 0.46
CA PHE A 3 4.89 9.21 -0.58
C PHE A 3 4.85 7.72 -0.22
N VAL A 4 5.90 7.18 0.40
CA VAL A 4 5.96 5.78 0.84
C VAL A 4 4.85 5.50 1.85
N ILE A 5 4.75 6.30 2.91
CA ILE A 5 3.77 6.11 3.98
C ILE A 5 2.35 6.33 3.45
N GLY A 6 2.14 7.38 2.64
CA GLY A 6 0.84 7.68 2.05
C GLY A 6 0.32 6.56 1.17
N PHE A 7 1.17 6.03 0.28
CA PHE A 7 0.81 4.90 -0.58
C PHE A 7 0.61 3.62 0.23
N MET A 8 1.47 3.34 1.22
CA MET A 8 1.33 2.15 2.09
C MET A 8 -0.04 2.10 2.77
N ILE A 9 -0.47 3.21 3.39
CA ILE A 9 -1.77 3.30 4.07
C ILE A 9 -2.90 3.15 3.05
N PHE A 10 -2.79 3.82 1.90
CA PHE A 10 -3.79 3.74 0.83
C PHE A 10 -3.94 2.31 0.27
N GLY A 11 -2.83 1.64 -0.02
CA GLY A 11 -2.80 0.26 -0.46
C GLY A 11 -3.38 -0.70 0.57
N GLY A 12 -2.93 -0.61 1.82
CA GLY A 12 -3.43 -1.43 2.92
C GLY A 12 -4.94 -1.27 3.13
N ALA A 13 -5.46 -0.04 3.05
CA ALA A 13 -6.89 0.23 3.13
C ALA A 13 -7.66 -0.43 1.98
N ILE A 14 -7.17 -0.33 0.74
CA ILE A 14 -7.79 -1.01 -0.42
C ILE A 14 -7.77 -2.53 -0.24
N GLY A 15 -6.62 -3.10 0.15
CA GLY A 15 -6.47 -4.54 0.37
C GLY A 15 -7.43 -5.07 1.44
N GLY A 16 -7.53 -4.35 2.56
CA GLY A 16 -8.45 -4.67 3.65
C GLY A 16 -9.92 -4.56 3.25
N LEU A 17 -10.31 -3.49 2.55
CA LEU A 17 -11.67 -3.32 2.04
C LEU A 17 -12.04 -4.42 1.05
N LEU A 18 -11.13 -4.79 0.15
CA LEU A 18 -11.35 -5.84 -0.85
C LEU A 18 -11.53 -7.20 -0.18
N ALA A 19 -10.69 -7.55 0.78
CA ALA A 19 -10.80 -8.81 1.51
C ALA A 19 -12.05 -8.86 2.43
N SER A 20 -12.39 -7.74 3.07
CA SER A 20 -13.59 -7.64 3.92
C SER A 20 -14.87 -7.85 3.11
N ARG A 21 -14.94 -7.31 1.88
CA ARG A 21 -16.06 -7.54 0.96
C ARG A 21 -16.21 -9.00 0.54
N ARG A 22 -15.12 -9.78 0.57
CA ARG A 22 -15.12 -11.22 0.26
C ARG A 22 -15.53 -12.08 1.46
N LYS A 23 -15.85 -11.49 2.62
CA LYS A 23 -16.19 -12.20 3.86
C LYS A 23 -15.14 -13.25 4.25
N GLY A 24 -13.86 -12.99 3.94
CA GLY A 24 -12.75 -13.88 4.29
C GLY A 24 -12.51 -13.92 5.80
N ALA A 25 -11.76 -14.92 6.26
CA ALA A 25 -11.34 -14.99 7.65
C ALA A 25 -10.52 -13.74 8.02
N THR A 26 -10.56 -13.33 9.29
CA THR A 26 -9.81 -12.15 9.75
C THR A 26 -8.31 -12.26 9.46
N SER A 27 -7.75 -13.48 9.52
CA SER A 27 -6.37 -13.77 9.12
C SER A 27 -6.12 -13.41 7.65
N ASP A 28 -7.03 -13.79 6.76
CA ASP A 28 -6.89 -13.52 5.32
C ASP A 28 -6.98 -12.03 5.02
N ILE A 29 -7.86 -11.32 5.74
CA ILE A 29 -8.00 -9.87 5.63
C ILE A 29 -6.69 -9.17 6.03
N ILE A 30 -6.09 -9.57 7.15
CA ILE A 30 -4.81 -8.99 7.62
C ILE A 30 -3.69 -9.26 6.62
N HIS A 31 -3.59 -10.48 6.08
CA HIS A 31 -2.61 -10.77 5.04
C HIS A 31 -2.84 -9.92 3.79
N TYR A 32 -4.08 -9.75 3.35
CA TYR A 32 -4.41 -8.88 2.22
C TYR A 32 -4.03 -7.42 2.45
N ILE A 33 -4.29 -6.90 3.66
CA ILE A 33 -3.85 -5.56 4.08
C ILE A 33 -2.33 -5.45 3.98
N ALA A 34 -1.60 -6.40 4.56
CA ALA A 34 -0.14 -6.38 4.57
C ALA A 34 0.44 -6.46 3.15
N THR A 35 -0.07 -7.37 2.31
CA THR A 35 0.38 -7.54 0.93
C THR A 35 0.16 -6.25 0.12
N TYR A 36 -1.04 -5.66 0.19
CA TYR A 36 -1.32 -4.44 -0.55
C TYR A 36 -0.55 -3.23 0.01
N ALA A 37 -0.38 -3.13 1.32
CA ALA A 37 0.41 -2.08 1.95
C ALA A 37 1.87 -2.10 1.46
N VAL A 38 2.49 -3.29 1.39
CA VAL A 38 3.87 -3.44 0.89
C VAL A 38 3.98 -3.09 -0.59
N ILE A 39 3.08 -3.62 -1.44
CA ILE A 39 3.08 -3.31 -2.88
C ILE A 39 2.99 -1.80 -3.11
N PHE A 40 2.06 -1.13 -2.43
CA PHE A 40 1.91 0.32 -2.59
C PHE A 40 3.06 1.10 -1.95
N ALA A 41 3.63 0.66 -0.83
CA ALA A 41 4.81 1.29 -0.25
C ALA A 41 5.98 1.31 -1.25
N ILE A 42 6.19 0.21 -1.98
CA ILE A 42 7.21 0.11 -3.04
C ILE A 42 6.87 1.08 -4.18
N LEU A 43 5.61 1.17 -4.62
CA LEU A 43 5.20 2.15 -5.62
C LEU A 43 5.46 3.59 -5.16
N GLY A 44 5.15 3.91 -3.90
CA GLY A 44 5.41 5.21 -3.31
C GLY A 44 6.91 5.54 -3.23
N LEU A 45 7.76 4.53 -2.99
CA LEU A 45 9.22 4.68 -3.03
C LEU A 45 9.70 5.00 -4.44
N LEU A 46 9.21 4.29 -5.46
CA LEU A 46 9.56 4.55 -6.85
C LEU A 46 9.16 5.98 -7.25
N VAL A 47 7.92 6.39 -6.94
CA VAL A 47 7.46 7.76 -7.18
C VAL A 47 8.34 8.78 -6.47
N GLN A 48 8.67 8.56 -5.19
CA GLN A 48 9.53 9.44 -4.41
C GLN A 48 10.91 9.61 -5.06
N VAL A 49 11.55 8.52 -5.48
CA VAL A 49 12.90 8.56 -6.10
C VAL A 49 12.85 9.26 -7.45
N ILE A 50 11.85 8.98 -8.27
CA ILE A 50 11.67 9.64 -9.58
C ILE A 50 11.51 11.14 -9.40
N LEU A 51 10.64 11.57 -8.48
CA LEU A 51 10.44 12.99 -8.19
C LEU A 51 11.72 13.63 -7.66
N LEU A 52 12.40 12.98 -6.71
CA LEU A 52 13.66 13.48 -6.16
C LEU A 52 14.73 13.66 -7.25
N ARG A 53 14.77 12.76 -8.22
CA ARG A 53 15.78 12.77 -9.29
C ARG A 53 15.48 13.75 -10.42
N ASN A 54 14.21 14.06 -10.66
CA ASN A 54 13.77 14.93 -11.75
C ASN A 54 13.47 16.37 -11.30
N MET A 55 13.25 16.59 -10.00
CA MET A 55 12.99 17.90 -9.40
C MET A 55 14.22 18.43 -8.64
N GLY A 56 15.37 17.80 -8.84
CA GLY A 56 16.67 18.19 -8.28
C GLY A 56 17.49 19.00 -9.27
#